data_AF-A0A323U7Q0-F1
#
_entry.id   AF-A0A323U7Q0-F1
#
_cell.length_a   1.000
_cell.length_b   1.000
_cell.length_c   1.000
_cell.angle_alpha   90.00
_cell.angle_beta   90.00
_cell.angle_gamma   90.00
#
_symmetry.space_group_name_H-M   'P 1'
#
loop_
_entity.id
_entity.type
_entity.pdbx_description
1 polymer ?
#
loop_
_entity_poly.entity_id
_entity_poly.type
_entity_poly.pdbx_seq_one_letter_code
_entity_poly.pdbx_strand_id
1 'polypeptide(L)'
;MSWLLLALLVALPPWFLRCWAGVGLAAPGPSRLRWLGGGVWLGLALVGAVLWVGGSERVLAGSLALFGSLLALLAFWGGDLLWTARVQIGWTIALALLVGGGATSLLALPPSALALAGLLGAFLAQAVWLMENREARARLSRLLRRTRLWMVPLALSALVRVPVPLWPEGFALMSLLQMSLVTLAAVLWAWEKVGPRILLMGGAAFVLGLGVELLGSRSGFPFGLYSYASAPPPTLLGVPLIVLLGWFGMVLAAHVLAGGRPWLTGWLVVAWDLGLEALMPSQGYWVWQDPHPLWYGAPLQNYLSWFAMGAFLSWIYRNLAPELPHESGLAWAYRLEGLFLPMGLALFGLWPAALVCGVAMNALAWRGVRRATWFSRDGREVVP
;
A
#
# COMPACT_ATOMS: atom_id res chain seq x y z
N MET A 1 -3.57 -19.64 -27.38
CA MET A 1 -3.56 -18.96 -28.69
C MET A 1 -4.84 -18.14 -28.92
N SER A 2 -6.04 -18.70 -28.71
CA SER A 2 -7.33 -18.01 -28.95
C SER A 2 -7.55 -16.74 -28.12
N TRP A 3 -7.17 -16.72 -26.83
CA TRP A 3 -7.27 -15.52 -25.98
C TRP A 3 -6.35 -14.37 -26.40
N LEU A 4 -5.14 -14.69 -26.89
CA LEU A 4 -4.21 -13.70 -27.43
C LEU A 4 -4.74 -13.10 -28.73
N LEU A 5 -5.32 -13.93 -29.61
CA LEU A 5 -5.96 -13.46 -30.83
C LEU A 5 -7.16 -12.55 -30.54
N LEU A 6 -8.01 -12.91 -29.58
CA LEU A 6 -9.10 -12.03 -29.12
C LEU A 6 -8.55 -10.67 -28.66
N ALA A 7 -7.53 -10.67 -27.80
CA ALA A 7 -6.93 -9.45 -27.27
C ALA A 7 -6.32 -8.57 -28.38
N LEU A 8 -5.61 -9.18 -29.34
CA LEU A 8 -5.04 -8.48 -30.49
C LEU A 8 -6.12 -7.85 -31.37
N LEU A 9 -7.20 -8.58 -31.67
CA LEU A 9 -8.31 -8.08 -32.48
C LEU A 9 -9.02 -6.91 -31.81
N VAL A 10 -9.27 -7.01 -30.50
CA VAL A 10 -9.89 -5.96 -29.67
C VAL A 10 -9.00 -4.72 -29.53
N ALA A 11 -7.68 -4.86 -29.70
CA ALA A 11 -6.74 -3.75 -29.65
C ALA A 11 -6.65 -2.93 -30.95
N LEU A 12 -7.12 -3.47 -32.08
CA LEU A 12 -7.07 -2.77 -33.37
C LEU A 12 -7.92 -1.48 -33.40
N PRO A 13 -9.20 -1.47 -32.94
CA PRO A 13 -10.03 -0.26 -33.01
C PRO A 13 -9.45 0.94 -32.25
N PRO A 14 -9.00 0.82 -30.98
CA PRO A 14 -8.33 1.92 -30.28
C PRO A 14 -7.08 2.44 -30.99
N TRP A 15 -6.33 1.54 -31.63
CA TRP A 15 -5.10 1.91 -32.33
C TRP A 15 -5.37 2.65 -33.64
N PHE A 16 -6.32 2.19 -34.45
CA PHE A 16 -6.66 2.86 -35.71
C PHE A 16 -7.33 4.22 -35.49
N LEU A 17 -8.17 4.34 -34.47
CA LEU A 17 -8.90 5.58 -34.18
C LEU A 17 -8.07 6.62 -33.41
N ARG A 18 -6.80 6.34 -33.10
CA ARG A 18 -5.88 7.31 -32.48
C ARG A 18 -5.72 8.61 -33.28
N CYS A 19 -5.85 8.53 -34.61
CA CYS A 19 -5.72 9.70 -35.49
C CYS A 19 -6.80 10.77 -35.24
N TRP A 20 -7.90 10.38 -34.59
CA TRP A 20 -9.02 11.27 -34.26
C TRP A 20 -8.81 11.97 -32.90
N ALA A 21 -7.77 11.59 -32.13
CA ALA A 21 -7.47 12.15 -30.81
C ALA A 21 -7.07 13.63 -30.83
N GLY A 22 -6.68 14.16 -31.99
CA GLY A 22 -6.27 15.55 -32.18
C GLY A 22 -7.37 16.53 -32.59
N VAL A 23 -8.59 16.05 -32.87
CA VAL A 23 -9.66 16.89 -33.44
C VAL A 23 -10.46 17.56 -32.33
N GLY A 24 -10.22 18.86 -32.11
CA GLY A 24 -11.08 19.76 -31.35
C GLY A 24 -11.24 19.39 -29.87
N LEU A 25 -10.22 19.67 -29.04
CA LEU A 25 -10.32 19.47 -27.60
C LEU A 25 -11.29 20.51 -27.00
N ALA A 26 -12.52 20.08 -26.75
CA ALA A 26 -13.44 20.77 -25.85
C ALA A 26 -12.78 21.00 -24.48
N ALA A 27 -13.28 21.97 -23.72
CA ALA A 27 -12.80 22.24 -22.36
C ALA A 27 -12.86 20.96 -21.49
N PRO A 28 -11.88 20.74 -20.59
CA PRO A 28 -11.89 19.62 -19.66
C PRO A 28 -13.21 19.52 -18.92
N GLY A 29 -13.67 18.29 -18.65
CA GLY A 29 -14.82 18.05 -17.80
C GLY A 29 -14.55 18.45 -16.35
N PRO A 30 -15.59 18.40 -15.49
CA PRO A 30 -15.44 18.66 -14.06
C PRO A 30 -14.40 17.73 -13.40
N SER A 31 -13.54 18.28 -12.53
CA SER A 31 -12.50 17.53 -11.82
C SER A 31 -13.04 16.36 -10.98
N ARG A 32 -14.30 16.46 -10.50
CA ARG A 32 -15.01 15.38 -9.78
C ARG A 32 -15.14 14.09 -10.59
N LEU A 33 -15.09 14.14 -11.93
CA LEU A 33 -15.17 12.96 -12.78
C LEU A 33 -14.00 12.00 -12.55
N ARG A 34 -12.84 12.50 -12.13
CA ARG A 34 -11.68 11.66 -11.77
C ARG A 34 -11.99 10.75 -10.59
N TRP A 35 -12.56 11.33 -9.53
CA TRP A 35 -12.87 10.63 -8.29
C TRP A 35 -14.10 9.74 -8.44
N LEU A 36 -15.16 10.23 -9.08
CA LEU A 36 -16.37 9.45 -9.34
C LEU A 36 -16.06 8.26 -10.27
N GLY A 37 -15.36 8.51 -11.38
CA GLY A 37 -14.96 7.45 -12.30
C GLY A 37 -14.05 6.41 -11.62
N GLY A 38 -13.05 6.87 -10.85
CA GLY A 38 -12.17 6.00 -10.09
C GLY A 38 -12.93 5.14 -9.07
N GLY A 39 -13.86 5.74 -8.33
CA GLY A 39 -14.71 5.03 -7.37
C GLY A 39 -15.61 3.97 -8.00
N VAL A 40 -16.25 4.29 -9.14
CA VAL A 40 -17.09 3.34 -9.88
C VAL A 40 -16.28 2.14 -10.37
N TRP A 41 -15.11 2.39 -10.98
CA TRP A 41 -14.26 1.32 -11.49
C TRP A 41 -13.64 0.46 -10.37
N LEU A 42 -13.29 1.06 -9.23
CA LEU A 42 -12.90 0.31 -8.02
C LEU A 42 -14.05 -0.55 -7.50
N GLY A 43 -15.29 -0.04 -7.50
CA GLY A 43 -16.47 -0.83 -7.16
C GLY A 43 -16.65 -2.05 -8.06
N LEU A 44 -16.47 -1.89 -9.37
CA LEU A 44 -16.49 -3.00 -10.32
C LEU A 44 -15.34 -3.99 -10.12
N ALA A 45 -14.15 -3.49 -9.76
CA ALA A 45 -13.02 -4.36 -9.41
C ALA A 45 -13.34 -5.21 -8.17
N LEU A 46 -13.96 -4.61 -7.15
CA LEU A 46 -14.42 -5.32 -5.95
C LEU A 46 -15.48 -6.37 -6.28
N VAL A 47 -16.45 -6.05 -7.15
CA VAL A 47 -17.43 -7.04 -7.64
C VAL A 47 -16.72 -8.21 -8.33
N GLY A 48 -15.74 -7.92 -9.20
CA GLY A 48 -14.91 -8.96 -9.83
C GLY A 48 -14.20 -9.85 -8.82
N ALA A 49 -13.61 -9.27 -7.77
CA ALA A 49 -12.97 -10.03 -6.70
C ALA A 49 -13.96 -10.89 -5.91
N VAL A 50 -15.14 -10.37 -5.57
CA VAL A 50 -16.20 -11.12 -4.88
C VAL A 50 -16.69 -12.29 -5.74
N LEU A 51 -16.92 -12.05 -7.04
CA LEU A 51 -17.31 -13.11 -7.98
C LEU A 51 -16.23 -14.20 -8.09
N TRP A 52 -14.95 -13.80 -8.08
CA TRP A 52 -13.83 -14.74 -8.13
C TRP A 52 -13.82 -15.65 -6.91
N VAL A 53 -13.96 -15.08 -5.71
CA VAL A 53 -14.01 -15.83 -4.45
C VAL A 53 -15.28 -16.68 -4.36
N GLY A 54 -16.42 -16.17 -4.83
CA GLY A 54 -17.70 -16.87 -4.87
C GLY A 54 -17.80 -17.99 -5.90
N GLY A 55 -16.70 -18.36 -6.57
CA GLY A 55 -16.67 -19.48 -7.52
C GLY A 55 -17.39 -19.21 -8.84
N SER A 56 -17.63 -17.93 -9.18
CA SER A 56 -18.19 -17.56 -10.48
C SER A 56 -17.20 -17.83 -11.61
N GLU A 57 -17.66 -17.65 -12.85
CA GLU A 57 -16.81 -17.86 -14.02
C GLU A 57 -15.53 -17.00 -13.98
N ARG A 58 -14.37 -17.67 -14.00
CA ARG A 58 -13.05 -17.04 -13.80
C ARG A 58 -12.74 -15.94 -14.80
N VAL A 59 -13.15 -16.10 -16.06
CA VAL A 59 -12.88 -15.11 -17.11
C VAL A 59 -13.59 -13.80 -16.80
N LEU A 60 -14.88 -13.85 -16.47
CA LEU A 60 -15.66 -12.67 -16.12
C LEU A 60 -15.14 -12.00 -14.85
N ALA A 61 -15.00 -12.79 -13.78
CA ALA A 61 -14.56 -12.31 -12.47
C ALA A 61 -13.16 -11.68 -12.53
N GLY A 62 -12.21 -12.37 -13.17
CA GLY A 62 -10.84 -11.89 -13.34
C GLY A 62 -10.75 -10.64 -14.22
N SER A 63 -11.56 -10.58 -15.29
CA SER A 63 -11.61 -9.40 -16.16
C SER A 63 -12.13 -8.17 -15.42
N LEU A 64 -13.21 -8.31 -14.64
CA LEU A 64 -13.75 -7.22 -13.82
C LEU A 64 -12.74 -6.76 -12.76
N ALA A 65 -12.11 -7.68 -12.05
CA ALA A 65 -11.11 -7.36 -11.02
C ALA A 65 -9.91 -6.60 -11.62
N LEU A 66 -9.33 -7.13 -12.70
CA LEU A 66 -8.16 -6.56 -13.33
C LEU A 66 -8.48 -5.22 -14.02
N PHE A 67 -9.42 -5.23 -14.98
CA PHE A 67 -9.69 -4.03 -15.77
C PHE A 67 -10.44 -2.96 -14.98
N GLY A 68 -11.24 -3.33 -13.97
CA GLY A 68 -11.78 -2.35 -13.03
C GLY A 68 -10.66 -1.59 -12.31
N SER A 69 -9.62 -2.28 -11.85
CA SER A 69 -8.46 -1.64 -11.21
C SER A 69 -7.70 -0.73 -12.18
N LEU A 70 -7.46 -1.21 -13.41
CA LEU A 70 -6.75 -0.44 -14.45
C LEU A 70 -7.54 0.80 -14.91
N LEU A 71 -8.85 0.65 -15.10
CA LEU A 71 -9.74 1.75 -15.48
C LEU A 71 -9.89 2.79 -14.37
N ALA A 72 -9.85 2.36 -13.10
CA ALA A 72 -9.79 3.28 -11.98
C ALA A 72 -8.52 4.16 -12.02
N LEU A 73 -7.36 3.56 -12.33
CA LEU A 73 -6.10 4.30 -12.49
C LEU A 73 -6.19 5.33 -13.62
N LEU A 74 -6.75 4.96 -14.78
CA LEU A 74 -6.97 5.90 -15.89
C LEU A 74 -7.93 7.04 -15.50
N ALA A 75 -9.00 6.72 -14.77
CA ALA A 75 -9.94 7.73 -14.28
C ALA A 75 -9.26 8.70 -13.29
N PHE A 76 -8.43 8.21 -12.37
CA PHE A 76 -7.65 9.07 -11.48
C PHE A 76 -6.62 9.91 -12.23
N TRP A 77 -6.01 9.38 -13.29
CA TRP A 77 -5.03 10.10 -14.10
C TRP A 77 -5.67 11.26 -14.89
N GLY A 78 -6.80 11.02 -15.54
CA GLY A 78 -7.39 12.04 -16.44
C GLY A 78 -8.87 11.83 -16.78
N GLY A 79 -9.70 11.33 -15.86
CA GLY A 79 -11.14 11.16 -16.10
C GLY A 79 -11.89 12.44 -16.51
N ASP A 80 -11.42 13.60 -16.08
CA ASP A 80 -11.88 14.91 -16.54
C ASP A 80 -11.53 15.18 -18.02
N LEU A 81 -10.38 14.69 -18.50
CA LEU A 81 -9.93 14.81 -19.88
C LEU A 81 -10.62 13.79 -20.79
N LEU A 82 -10.91 12.58 -20.29
CA LEU A 82 -11.68 11.58 -21.04
C LEU A 82 -13.09 12.09 -21.41
N TRP A 83 -13.64 13.01 -20.62
CA TRP A 83 -14.93 13.63 -20.90
C TRP A 83 -14.98 14.33 -22.26
N THR A 84 -13.88 14.95 -22.68
CA THR A 84 -13.80 15.69 -23.96
C THR A 84 -13.94 14.75 -25.16
N ALA A 85 -13.60 13.48 -24.96
CA ALA A 85 -13.52 12.44 -25.97
C ALA A 85 -14.57 11.33 -25.80
N ARG A 86 -15.54 11.52 -24.91
CA ARG A 86 -16.50 10.49 -24.49
C ARG A 86 -17.26 9.87 -25.67
N VAL A 87 -17.54 10.63 -26.72
CA VAL A 87 -18.23 10.15 -27.93
C VAL A 87 -17.30 9.24 -28.74
N GLN A 88 -16.07 9.68 -29.00
CA GLN A 88 -15.06 8.92 -29.74
C GLN A 88 -14.64 7.65 -28.99
N ILE A 89 -14.46 7.75 -27.67
CA ILE A 89 -14.21 6.61 -26.79
C ILE A 89 -15.39 5.65 -26.84
N GLY A 90 -16.63 6.15 -26.78
CA GLY A 90 -17.84 5.34 -26.90
C GLY A 90 -17.89 4.55 -28.21
N TRP A 91 -17.60 5.19 -29.35
CA TRP A 91 -17.52 4.51 -30.64
C TRP A 91 -16.41 3.46 -30.70
N THR A 92 -15.25 3.77 -30.12
CA THR A 92 -14.11 2.83 -30.06
C THR A 92 -14.47 1.59 -29.23
N ILE A 93 -15.17 1.77 -28.11
CA ILE A 93 -15.66 0.68 -27.26
C ILE A 93 -16.72 -0.15 -27.99
N ALA A 94 -17.66 0.50 -28.68
CA ALA A 94 -18.69 -0.19 -29.46
C ALA A 94 -18.07 -1.05 -30.58
N LEU A 95 -17.06 -0.53 -31.27
CA LEU A 95 -16.33 -1.27 -32.30
C LEU A 95 -15.52 -2.42 -31.69
N ALA A 96 -14.87 -2.20 -30.54
CA ALA A 96 -14.16 -3.25 -29.81
C ALA A 96 -15.10 -4.38 -29.35
N LEU A 97 -16.31 -4.05 -28.90
CA LEU A 97 -17.36 -5.03 -28.58
C LEU A 97 -17.84 -5.79 -29.81
N LEU A 98 -18.02 -5.12 -30.95
CA LEU A 98 -18.44 -5.76 -32.19
C LEU A 98 -17.38 -6.75 -32.71
N VAL A 99 -16.11 -6.31 -32.74
CA VAL A 99 -14.97 -7.17 -33.10
C VAL A 99 -14.80 -8.32 -32.10
N GLY A 100 -14.89 -8.02 -30.80
CA GLY A 100 -14.80 -9.00 -29.72
C GLY A 100 -15.91 -10.04 -29.75
N GLY A 101 -17.14 -9.63 -30.07
CA GLY A 101 -18.28 -10.53 -30.26
C GLY A 101 -18.07 -11.48 -31.43
N GLY A 102 -17.68 -10.95 -32.60
CA GLY A 102 -17.34 -11.77 -33.76
C GLY A 102 -16.21 -12.75 -33.49
N ALA A 103 -15.15 -12.31 -32.82
CA ALA A 103 -14.02 -13.15 -32.42
C ALA A 103 -14.41 -14.22 -31.38
N THR A 104 -15.29 -13.87 -30.44
CA THR A 104 -15.82 -14.81 -29.44
C THR A 104 -16.56 -15.96 -30.11
N SER A 105 -17.44 -15.66 -31.08
CA SER A 105 -18.14 -16.67 -31.87
C SER A 105 -17.19 -17.49 -32.75
N LEU A 106 -16.28 -16.83 -33.47
CA LEU A 106 -15.34 -17.50 -34.39
C LEU A 106 -14.38 -18.46 -33.66
N LEU A 107 -13.93 -18.08 -32.48
CA LEU A 107 -12.97 -18.84 -31.67
C LEU A 107 -13.64 -19.81 -30.68
N ALA A 108 -14.97 -19.94 -30.73
CA ALA A 108 -15.77 -20.75 -29.81
C ALA A 108 -15.46 -20.46 -28.32
N LEU A 109 -15.29 -19.17 -27.98
CA LEU A 109 -15.02 -18.72 -26.62
C LEU A 109 -16.32 -18.57 -25.81
N PRO A 110 -16.25 -18.66 -24.46
CA PRO A 110 -17.43 -18.48 -23.63
C PRO A 110 -18.02 -17.06 -23.76
N PRO A 111 -19.32 -16.86 -23.48
CA PRO A 111 -19.96 -15.54 -23.57
C PRO A 111 -19.28 -14.44 -22.75
N SER A 112 -18.62 -14.80 -21.64
CA SER A 112 -17.82 -13.88 -20.82
C SER A 112 -16.63 -13.26 -21.55
N ALA A 113 -16.17 -13.85 -22.64
CA ALA A 113 -15.13 -13.28 -23.50
C ALA A 113 -15.57 -11.94 -24.10
N LEU A 114 -16.88 -11.71 -24.25
CA LEU A 114 -17.41 -10.41 -24.65
C LEU A 114 -17.20 -9.35 -23.56
N ALA A 115 -17.37 -9.71 -22.28
CA ALA A 115 -17.10 -8.81 -21.17
C ALA A 115 -15.62 -8.44 -21.09
N LEU A 116 -14.73 -9.43 -21.28
CA LEU A 116 -13.29 -9.19 -21.43
C LEU A 116 -12.99 -8.24 -22.59
N ALA A 117 -13.57 -8.48 -23.77
CA ALA A 117 -13.37 -7.65 -24.95
C ALA A 117 -13.84 -6.20 -24.72
N GLY A 118 -15.00 -6.00 -24.09
CA GLY A 118 -15.51 -4.67 -23.75
C GLY A 118 -14.62 -3.93 -22.77
N LEU A 119 -14.18 -4.59 -21.69
CA LEU A 119 -13.32 -4.01 -20.67
C LEU A 119 -11.91 -3.69 -21.21
N LEU A 120 -11.33 -4.60 -21.99
CA LEU A 120 -10.05 -4.39 -22.66
C LEU A 120 -10.15 -3.25 -23.68
N GLY A 121 -11.21 -3.22 -24.50
CA GLY A 121 -11.47 -2.16 -25.45
C GLY A 121 -11.62 -0.79 -24.79
N ALA A 122 -12.37 -0.73 -23.67
CA ALA A 122 -12.51 0.48 -22.86
C ALA A 122 -11.19 0.95 -22.26
N PHE A 123 -10.40 0.03 -21.73
CA PHE A 123 -9.08 0.33 -21.17
C PHE A 123 -8.15 0.90 -22.25
N LEU A 124 -8.02 0.20 -23.39
CA LEU A 124 -7.14 0.63 -24.47
C LEU A 124 -7.59 1.96 -25.09
N ALA A 125 -8.89 2.14 -25.33
CA ALA A 125 -9.43 3.40 -25.86
C ALA A 125 -9.09 4.59 -24.95
N GLN A 126 -9.31 4.44 -23.64
CA GLN A 126 -9.00 5.49 -22.66
C GLN A 126 -7.49 5.71 -22.52
N ALA A 127 -6.69 4.64 -22.50
CA ALA A 127 -5.24 4.71 -22.36
C ALA A 127 -4.60 5.42 -23.55
N VAL A 128 -4.95 5.04 -24.78
CA VAL A 128 -4.45 5.69 -26.02
C VAL A 128 -4.83 7.16 -26.00
N TRP A 129 -6.08 7.51 -25.68
CA TRP A 129 -6.51 8.91 -25.68
C TRP A 129 -5.77 9.75 -24.64
N LEU A 130 -5.57 9.23 -23.42
CA LEU A 130 -4.79 9.93 -22.39
C LEU A 130 -3.32 10.05 -22.78
N MET A 131 -2.74 9.04 -23.42
CA MET A 131 -1.36 9.11 -23.91
C MET A 131 -1.20 10.13 -25.04
N GLU A 132 -2.20 10.31 -25.90
CA GLU A 132 -2.17 11.35 -26.93
C GLU A 132 -2.46 12.76 -26.38
N ASN A 133 -3.19 12.86 -25.27
CA ASN A 133 -3.52 14.15 -24.67
C ASN A 133 -2.27 14.81 -24.02
N ARG A 134 -1.93 16.03 -24.45
CA ARG A 134 -0.77 16.79 -23.96
C ARG A 134 -0.85 17.09 -22.46
N GLU A 135 -2.02 17.48 -21.95
CA GLU A 135 -2.22 17.80 -20.53
C GLU A 135 -2.14 16.54 -19.67
N ALA A 136 -2.69 15.41 -20.13
CA ALA A 136 -2.55 14.13 -19.43
C ALA A 136 -1.09 13.69 -19.35
N ARG A 137 -0.32 13.79 -20.44
CA ARG A 137 1.14 13.56 -20.44
C ARG A 137 1.88 14.54 -19.52
N ALA A 138 1.49 15.81 -19.50
CA ALA A 138 2.07 16.79 -18.59
C ALA A 138 1.79 16.43 -17.12
N ARG A 139 0.59 15.96 -16.78
CA ARG A 139 0.25 15.44 -15.44
C ARG A 139 1.06 14.22 -15.07
N LEU A 140 1.17 13.24 -15.98
CA LEU A 140 1.97 12.03 -15.76
C LEU A 140 3.45 12.39 -15.55
N SER A 141 4.01 13.26 -16.39
CA SER A 141 5.40 13.69 -16.24
C SER A 141 5.63 14.49 -14.94
N ARG A 142 4.68 15.33 -14.52
CA ARG A 142 4.72 16.01 -13.21
C ARG A 142 4.69 15.01 -12.06
N LEU A 143 3.85 13.98 -12.15
CA LEU A 143 3.79 12.91 -11.16
C LEU A 143 5.11 12.16 -11.09
N LEU A 144 5.62 11.66 -12.22
CA LEU A 144 6.88 10.92 -12.30
C LEU A 144 8.07 11.73 -11.79
N ARG A 145 8.14 13.04 -12.09
CA ARG A 145 9.17 13.93 -11.55
C ARG A 145 9.08 14.15 -10.05
N ARG A 146 7.89 14.01 -9.46
CA ARG A 146 7.67 14.12 -8.01
C ARG A 146 7.85 12.79 -7.28
N THR A 147 7.68 11.67 -7.99
CA THR A 147 7.93 10.33 -7.44
C THR A 147 9.41 10.18 -7.12
N ARG A 148 9.70 9.97 -5.84
CA ARG A 148 11.03 9.68 -5.33
C ARG A 148 11.23 8.17 -5.25
N LEU A 149 12.48 7.71 -5.28
CA LEU A 149 12.80 6.28 -5.29
C LEU A 149 12.24 5.54 -4.07
N TRP A 150 12.25 6.17 -2.90
CA TRP A 150 11.71 5.60 -1.66
C TRP A 150 10.19 5.38 -1.67
N MET A 151 9.45 6.11 -2.51
CA MET A 151 7.98 5.98 -2.59
C MET A 151 7.57 4.65 -3.23
N VAL A 152 8.40 4.09 -4.10
CA VAL A 152 8.13 2.82 -4.79
C VAL A 152 8.08 1.65 -3.81
N PRO A 153 9.12 1.34 -3.00
CA PRO A 153 9.04 0.26 -2.03
C PRO A 153 7.97 0.53 -0.97
N LEU A 154 7.71 1.78 -0.58
CA LEU A 154 6.60 2.09 0.32
C LEU A 154 5.25 1.70 -0.29
N ALA A 155 4.98 2.05 -1.55
CA ALA A 155 3.76 1.65 -2.24
C ALA A 155 3.67 0.13 -2.39
N LEU A 156 4.76 -0.54 -2.75
CA LEU A 156 4.82 -2.01 -2.84
C LEU A 156 4.55 -2.67 -1.48
N SER A 157 4.99 -2.08 -0.38
CA SER A 157 4.73 -2.60 0.97
C SER A 157 3.25 -2.59 1.36
N ALA A 158 2.45 -1.70 0.77
CA ALA A 158 1.00 -1.73 0.91
C ALA A 158 0.39 -2.81 0.02
N LEU A 159 0.89 -2.96 -1.22
CA LEU A 159 0.36 -3.92 -2.19
C LEU A 159 0.64 -5.38 -1.82
N VAL A 160 1.79 -5.68 -1.23
CA VAL A 160 2.18 -7.06 -0.87
C VAL A 160 1.25 -7.70 0.18
N ARG A 161 0.41 -6.90 0.85
CA ARG A 161 -0.60 -7.38 1.80
C ARG A 161 -1.88 -7.86 1.15
N VAL A 162 -2.18 -7.40 -0.06
CA VAL A 162 -3.42 -7.72 -0.77
C VAL A 162 -3.62 -9.24 -0.93
N PRO A 163 -2.58 -10.05 -1.23
CA PRO A 163 -2.73 -11.49 -1.36
C PRO A 163 -2.89 -12.23 -0.02
N VAL A 164 -2.59 -11.63 1.14
CA VAL A 164 -2.50 -12.34 2.43
C VAL A 164 -3.79 -13.11 2.78
N PRO A 165 -5.01 -12.53 2.67
CA PRO A 165 -6.23 -13.28 2.96
C PRO A 165 -6.49 -14.45 2.01
N LEU A 166 -5.87 -14.43 0.82
CA LEU A 166 -6.01 -15.47 -0.21
C LEU A 166 -4.89 -16.52 -0.15
N TRP A 167 -3.81 -16.25 0.60
CA TRP A 167 -2.68 -17.16 0.77
C TRP A 167 -2.13 -17.12 2.21
N PRO A 168 -2.86 -17.72 3.18
CA PRO A 168 -2.47 -17.71 4.59
C PRO A 168 -1.10 -18.34 4.85
N GLU A 169 -0.74 -19.40 4.12
CA GLU A 169 0.56 -20.09 4.26
C GLU A 169 1.73 -19.16 3.87
N GLY A 170 1.47 -18.17 3.02
CA GLY A 170 2.43 -17.15 2.62
C GLY A 170 2.59 -16.01 3.63
N PHE A 171 1.84 -15.99 4.74
CA PHE A 171 1.81 -14.86 5.67
C PHE A 171 3.19 -14.46 6.20
N ALA A 172 4.04 -15.44 6.56
CA ALA A 172 5.41 -15.19 7.04
C ALA A 172 6.24 -14.44 5.99
N LEU A 173 6.24 -14.95 4.76
CA LEU A 173 6.99 -14.38 3.65
C LEU A 173 6.48 -12.99 3.28
N MET A 174 5.15 -12.82 3.18
CA MET A 174 4.54 -11.53 2.85
C MET A 174 4.84 -10.48 3.92
N SER A 175 4.79 -10.86 5.20
CA SER A 175 5.12 -9.97 6.32
C SER A 175 6.60 -9.56 6.30
N LEU A 176 7.50 -10.50 6.05
CA LEU A 176 8.93 -10.20 5.91
C LEU A 176 9.20 -9.28 4.71
N LEU A 177 8.62 -9.57 3.55
CA LEU A 177 8.75 -8.75 2.34
C LEU A 177 8.21 -7.35 2.59
N GLN A 178 7.06 -7.23 3.25
CA GLN A 178 6.46 -5.96 3.62
C GLN A 178 7.39 -5.14 4.50
N MET A 179 7.91 -5.72 5.60
CA MET A 179 8.79 -5.00 6.51
C MET A 179 10.12 -4.65 5.86
N SER A 180 10.63 -5.52 4.99
CA SER A 180 11.84 -5.26 4.19
C SER A 180 11.63 -4.07 3.23
N LEU A 181 10.45 -3.98 2.60
CA LEU A 181 10.09 -2.87 1.72
C LEU A 181 9.90 -1.56 2.51
N VAL A 182 9.28 -1.59 3.68
CA VAL A 182 9.20 -0.42 4.58
C VAL A 182 10.59 0.03 5.00
N THR A 183 11.46 -0.91 5.36
CA THR A 183 12.83 -0.62 5.77
C THR A 183 13.65 -0.04 4.62
N LEU A 184 13.53 -0.61 3.41
CA LEU A 184 14.17 -0.08 2.21
C LEU A 184 13.66 1.34 1.88
N ALA A 185 12.35 1.58 2.00
CA ALA A 185 11.78 2.92 1.85
C ALA A 185 12.37 3.90 2.87
N ALA A 186 12.51 3.47 4.13
CA ALA A 186 13.11 4.28 5.19
C ALA A 186 14.58 4.62 4.91
N VAL A 187 15.39 3.63 4.47
CA VAL A 187 16.78 3.83 4.05
C VAL A 187 16.87 4.81 2.90
N LEU A 188 16.15 4.58 1.80
CA LEU A 188 16.20 5.43 0.61
C LEU A 188 15.73 6.85 0.91
N TRP A 189 14.67 6.99 1.72
CA TRP A 189 14.15 8.29 2.13
C TRP A 189 15.19 9.07 2.93
N ALA A 190 15.79 8.44 3.94
CA ALA A 190 16.76 9.11 4.79
C ALA A 190 18.11 9.32 4.09
N TRP A 191 18.50 8.44 3.15
CA TRP A 191 19.68 8.62 2.31
C TRP A 191 19.60 9.95 1.53
N GLU A 192 18.42 10.29 0.98
CA GLU A 192 18.20 11.58 0.32
C GLU A 192 18.37 12.81 1.24
N LYS A 193 18.36 12.62 2.56
CA LYS A 193 18.40 13.72 3.56
C LYS A 193 19.73 13.83 4.28
N VAL A 194 20.28 12.69 4.71
CA VAL A 194 21.46 12.62 5.58
C VAL A 194 22.57 11.72 5.01
N GLY A 195 22.39 11.20 3.79
CA GLY A 195 23.38 10.39 3.09
C GLY A 195 23.80 9.15 3.89
N PRO A 196 25.10 8.80 3.93
CA PRO A 196 25.58 7.57 4.56
C PRO A 196 25.39 7.51 6.07
N ARG A 197 25.07 8.62 6.75
CA ARG A 197 24.75 8.60 8.19
C ARG A 197 23.57 7.69 8.52
N ILE A 198 22.70 7.42 7.54
CA ILE A 198 21.61 6.45 7.72
C ILE A 198 22.11 5.04 8.02
N LEU A 199 23.30 4.67 7.54
CA LEU A 199 23.90 3.37 7.83
C LEU A 199 24.32 3.28 9.29
N LEU A 200 24.80 4.38 9.88
CA LEU A 200 25.09 4.45 11.31
C LEU A 200 23.80 4.35 12.14
N MET A 201 22.74 5.06 11.73
CA MET A 201 21.44 4.99 12.41
C MET A 201 20.84 3.58 12.33
N GLY A 202 20.85 2.97 11.14
CA GLY A 202 20.39 1.61 10.91
C GLY A 202 21.24 0.58 11.66
N GLY A 203 22.56 0.74 11.68
CA GLY A 203 23.47 -0.09 12.45
C GLY A 203 23.21 0.01 13.96
N ALA A 204 23.01 1.21 14.49
CA ALA A 204 22.65 1.40 15.90
C ALA A 204 21.32 0.73 16.25
N ALA A 205 20.29 0.92 15.42
CA ALA A 205 19.00 0.29 15.61
C ALA A 205 19.08 -1.24 15.55
N PHE A 206 19.85 -1.78 14.61
CA PHE A 206 20.07 -3.20 14.46
C PHE A 206 20.80 -3.81 15.66
N VAL A 207 21.92 -3.20 16.09
CA VAL A 207 22.72 -3.71 17.21
C VAL A 207 21.92 -3.64 18.52
N LEU A 208 21.27 -2.51 18.80
CA LEU A 208 20.48 -2.34 20.01
C LEU A 208 19.23 -3.22 19.99
N GLY A 209 18.54 -3.31 18.86
CA GLY A 209 17.38 -4.19 18.66
C GLY A 209 17.75 -5.67 18.86
N LEU A 210 18.78 -6.15 18.17
CA LEU A 210 19.26 -7.52 18.36
C LEU A 210 19.70 -7.77 19.81
N GLY A 211 20.42 -6.82 20.42
CA GLY A 211 20.88 -6.92 21.80
C GLY A 211 19.73 -7.05 22.80
N VAL A 212 18.69 -6.21 22.68
CA VAL A 212 17.54 -6.24 23.59
C VAL A 212 16.68 -7.48 23.39
N GLU A 213 16.51 -7.93 22.15
CA GLU A 213 15.75 -9.16 21.83
C GLU A 213 16.49 -10.43 22.30
N LEU A 214 17.81 -10.48 22.17
CA LEU A 214 18.60 -11.59 22.70
C LEU A 214 18.59 -11.63 24.22
N LEU A 215 18.65 -10.46 24.87
CA LEU A 215 18.54 -10.38 26.33
C LEU A 215 17.13 -10.80 26.77
N GLY A 216 16.09 -10.28 26.12
CA GLY A 216 14.68 -10.59 26.37
C GLY A 216 14.37 -12.08 26.26
N SER A 217 14.63 -12.66 25.09
CA SER A 217 14.32 -14.06 24.80
C SER A 217 15.08 -15.08 25.66
N ARG A 218 16.21 -14.69 26.29
CA ARG A 218 17.00 -15.58 27.15
C ARG A 218 16.77 -15.40 28.64
N SER A 219 16.48 -14.17 29.07
CA SER A 219 16.41 -13.84 30.50
C SER A 219 15.02 -13.45 30.98
N GLY A 220 14.10 -13.17 30.07
CA GLY A 220 12.81 -12.56 30.37
C GLY A 220 12.88 -11.04 30.58
N PHE A 221 14.07 -10.44 30.70
CA PHE A 221 14.23 -9.00 30.78
C PHE A 221 14.73 -8.45 29.42
N PRO A 222 14.16 -7.38 28.85
CA PRO A 222 13.24 -6.46 29.50
C PRO A 222 11.77 -6.68 29.14
N PHE A 223 11.38 -7.66 28.34
CA PHE A 223 10.01 -7.75 27.80
C PHE A 223 9.02 -8.61 28.62
N GLY A 224 9.51 -9.52 29.45
CA GLY A 224 8.75 -10.63 30.03
C GLY A 224 9.28 -11.98 29.54
N LEU A 225 8.77 -13.10 30.06
CA LEU A 225 9.18 -14.43 29.59
C LEU A 225 8.46 -14.82 28.29
N TYR A 226 9.23 -15.05 27.22
CA TYR A 226 8.72 -15.48 25.90
C TYR A 226 9.75 -16.30 25.13
N SER A 227 9.32 -16.96 24.06
CA SER A 227 10.20 -17.74 23.18
C SER A 227 9.87 -17.52 21.70
N TYR A 228 10.91 -17.39 20.88
CA TYR A 228 10.86 -17.36 19.40
C TYR A 228 11.06 -18.74 18.75
N ALA A 229 10.99 -19.84 19.51
CA ALA A 229 11.32 -21.18 19.00
C ALA A 229 10.55 -21.60 17.73
N SER A 230 9.33 -21.10 17.56
CA SER A 230 8.43 -21.37 16.42
C SER A 230 8.42 -20.24 15.38
N ALA A 231 9.27 -19.24 15.51
CA ALA A 231 9.29 -18.11 14.59
C ALA A 231 9.77 -18.53 13.19
N PRO A 232 9.14 -18.05 12.11
CA PRO A 232 9.53 -18.40 10.76
C PRO A 232 10.93 -17.83 10.42
N PRO A 233 11.74 -18.57 9.63
CA PRO A 233 13.00 -18.05 9.13
C PRO A 233 12.79 -16.88 8.14
N PRO A 234 13.81 -16.02 7.93
CA PRO A 234 15.14 -16.11 8.50
C PRO A 234 15.23 -15.53 9.92
N THR A 235 16.03 -16.18 10.76
CA THR A 235 16.36 -15.72 12.12
C THR A 235 17.86 -15.43 12.22
N LEU A 236 18.22 -14.51 13.10
CA LEU A 236 19.60 -14.19 13.46
C LEU A 236 19.78 -14.44 14.95
N LEU A 237 20.62 -15.41 15.31
CA LEU A 237 20.85 -15.82 16.70
C LEU A 237 19.55 -16.18 17.45
N GLY A 238 18.54 -16.67 16.72
CA GLY A 238 17.21 -17.02 17.24
C GLY A 238 16.18 -15.89 17.19
N VAL A 239 16.58 -14.65 16.89
CA VAL A 239 15.67 -13.51 16.74
C VAL A 239 15.20 -13.38 15.29
N PRO A 240 13.89 -13.27 15.02
CA PRO A 240 13.39 -13.15 13.65
C PRO A 240 13.86 -11.87 12.97
N LEU A 241 14.31 -11.98 11.71
CA LEU A 241 14.83 -10.83 10.96
C LEU A 241 13.79 -9.71 10.80
N ILE A 242 12.50 -10.08 10.68
CA ILE A 242 11.39 -9.12 10.58
C ILE A 242 11.35 -8.16 11.79
N VAL A 243 11.66 -8.65 12.99
CA VAL A 243 11.68 -7.83 14.23
C VAL A 243 12.82 -6.82 14.17
N LEU A 244 14.01 -7.27 13.74
CA LEU A 244 15.18 -6.41 13.58
C LEU A 244 14.98 -5.30 12.55
N LEU A 245 14.30 -5.62 11.43
CA LEU A 245 13.92 -4.64 10.43
C LEU A 245 12.90 -3.63 11.00
N GLY A 246 11.95 -4.10 11.81
CA GLY A 246 10.98 -3.28 12.52
C GLY A 246 11.61 -2.25 13.46
N TRP A 247 12.61 -2.66 14.25
CA TRP A 247 13.37 -1.77 15.15
C TRP A 247 14.00 -0.58 14.44
N PHE A 248 14.27 -0.69 13.13
CA PHE A 248 14.75 0.42 12.34
C PHE A 248 13.65 1.09 11.51
N GLY A 249 13.05 0.39 10.54
CA GLY A 249 12.14 0.99 9.55
C GLY A 249 10.89 1.61 10.18
N MET A 250 10.22 0.88 11.08
CA MET A 250 9.00 1.36 11.74
C MET A 250 9.30 2.40 12.81
N VAL A 251 10.36 2.23 13.60
CA VAL A 251 10.76 3.23 14.60
C VAL A 251 11.18 4.54 13.94
N LEU A 252 11.88 4.49 12.80
CA LEU A 252 12.23 5.70 12.05
C LEU A 252 10.97 6.38 11.47
N ALA A 253 10.02 5.62 10.93
CA ALA A 253 8.74 6.16 10.49
C ALA A 253 7.95 6.81 11.64
N ALA A 254 7.94 6.19 12.82
CA ALA A 254 7.35 6.73 14.04
C ALA A 254 8.09 7.98 14.54
N HIS A 255 9.42 8.03 14.45
CA HIS A 255 10.23 9.21 14.77
C HIS A 255 9.86 10.41 13.89
N VAL A 256 9.76 10.20 12.57
CA VAL A 256 9.37 11.23 11.60
C VAL A 256 7.95 11.72 11.87
N LEU A 257 7.02 10.80 12.11
CA LEU A 257 5.62 11.11 12.43
C LEU A 257 5.49 11.86 13.76
N ALA A 258 6.33 11.55 14.76
CA ALA A 258 6.37 12.23 16.05
C ALA A 258 7.02 13.63 16.00
N GLY A 259 7.47 14.09 14.83
CA GLY A 259 8.25 15.32 14.68
C GLY A 259 9.56 15.27 15.47
N GLY A 260 10.20 14.10 15.53
CA GLY A 260 11.47 13.88 16.22
C GLY A 260 11.39 13.92 17.75
N ARG A 261 10.19 13.81 18.35
CA ARG A 261 9.97 13.84 19.80
C ARG A 261 10.07 12.43 20.40
N PRO A 262 11.11 12.10 21.18
CA PRO A 262 11.34 10.73 21.68
C PRO A 262 10.15 10.11 22.42
N TRP A 263 9.56 10.84 23.36
CA TRP A 263 8.43 10.36 24.16
C TRP A 263 7.19 10.02 23.30
N LEU A 264 6.96 10.76 22.21
CA LEU A 264 5.84 10.50 21.31
C LEU A 264 6.16 9.33 20.36
N THR A 265 7.43 9.18 19.96
CA THR A 265 7.88 7.98 19.24
C THR A 265 7.67 6.73 20.08
N GLY A 266 8.00 6.76 21.38
CA GLY A 266 7.73 5.66 22.30
C GLY A 266 6.25 5.25 22.30
N TRP A 267 5.32 6.21 22.39
CA TRP A 267 3.89 5.93 22.33
C TRP A 267 3.41 5.38 20.98
N LEU A 268 3.95 5.87 19.86
CA LEU A 268 3.66 5.31 18.54
C LEU A 268 4.17 3.87 18.44
N VAL A 269 5.36 3.58 18.94
CA VAL A 269 5.93 2.23 18.92
C VAL A 269 5.08 1.28 19.79
N VAL A 270 4.63 1.69 20.98
CA VAL A 270 3.68 0.91 21.80
C VAL A 270 2.33 0.72 21.09
N ALA A 271 1.80 1.74 20.43
CA ALA A 271 0.54 1.63 19.73
C ALA A 271 0.60 0.61 18.57
N TRP A 272 1.76 0.51 17.92
CA TRP A 272 2.04 -0.52 16.93
C TRP A 272 2.17 -1.91 17.58
N ASP A 273 2.91 -1.99 18.69
CA ASP A 273 3.14 -3.22 19.46
C ASP A 273 1.83 -3.88 19.95
N LEU A 274 0.84 -3.10 20.40
CA LEU A 274 -0.49 -3.62 20.78
C LEU A 274 -1.14 -4.51 19.69
N GLY A 275 -0.89 -4.21 18.42
CA GLY A 275 -1.36 -5.02 17.31
C GLY A 275 -0.47 -6.24 17.04
N LEU A 276 0.84 -6.10 17.17
CA LEU A 276 1.81 -7.19 17.01
C LEU A 276 1.60 -8.27 18.06
N GLU A 277 1.40 -7.89 19.33
CA GLU A 277 1.22 -8.83 20.44
C GLU A 277 -0.09 -9.62 20.35
N ALA A 278 -1.08 -9.13 19.59
CA ALA A 278 -2.24 -9.93 19.26
C ALA A 278 -2.00 -10.83 18.04
N LEU A 279 -1.39 -10.28 16.99
CA LEU A 279 -1.25 -10.95 15.70
C LEU A 279 -0.21 -12.07 15.76
N MET A 280 1.01 -11.78 16.19
CA MET A 280 2.15 -12.69 16.05
C MET A 280 2.03 -13.93 16.95
N PRO A 281 1.60 -13.83 18.23
CA PRO A 281 1.27 -15.00 19.04
C PRO A 281 0.13 -15.85 18.46
N SER A 282 -0.89 -15.23 17.85
CA SER A 282 -1.97 -15.99 17.19
C SER A 282 -1.49 -16.83 16.01
N GLN A 283 -0.40 -16.41 15.36
CA GLN A 283 0.27 -17.15 14.29
C GLN A 283 1.37 -18.09 14.82
N GLY A 284 1.57 -18.15 16.14
CA GLY A 284 2.58 -18.96 16.79
C GLY A 284 4.02 -18.46 16.57
N TYR A 285 4.23 -17.18 16.23
CA TYR A 285 5.58 -16.68 15.93
C TYR A 285 6.41 -16.43 17.20
N TRP A 286 5.74 -16.09 18.29
CA TRP A 286 6.31 -16.19 19.62
C TRP A 286 5.26 -16.64 20.61
N VAL A 287 5.71 -17.23 21.71
CA VAL A 287 4.84 -17.73 22.77
C VAL A 287 5.23 -17.07 24.08
N TRP A 288 4.27 -16.36 24.69
CA TRP A 288 4.40 -15.78 26.01
C TRP A 288 4.27 -16.87 27.09
N GLN A 289 5.14 -16.78 28.10
CA GLN A 289 5.22 -17.70 29.24
C GLN A 289 5.25 -16.94 30.58
N ASP A 290 4.94 -15.64 30.53
CA ASP A 290 5.01 -14.76 31.70
C ASP A 290 3.89 -15.10 32.71
N PRO A 291 4.17 -15.13 34.03
CA PRO A 291 3.17 -15.43 35.05
C PRO A 291 2.11 -14.32 35.19
N HIS A 292 2.35 -13.12 34.67
CA HIS A 292 1.45 -11.97 34.80
C HIS A 292 1.06 -11.39 33.43
N PRO A 293 0.35 -12.16 32.58
CA PRO A 293 -0.04 -11.71 31.26
C PRO A 293 -1.06 -10.56 31.35
N LEU A 294 -0.99 -9.61 30.42
CA LEU A 294 -1.92 -8.48 30.34
C LEU A 294 -2.71 -8.49 29.03
N TRP A 295 -2.02 -8.43 27.89
CA TRP A 295 -2.64 -8.27 26.58
C TRP A 295 -2.12 -9.33 25.62
N TYR A 296 -3.00 -10.26 25.22
CA TYR A 296 -2.67 -11.40 24.36
C TYR A 296 -1.44 -12.21 24.81
N GLY A 297 -1.25 -12.30 26.14
CA GLY A 297 -0.13 -13.00 26.77
C GLY A 297 1.04 -12.09 27.17
N ALA A 298 1.23 -10.96 26.49
CA ALA A 298 2.30 -10.03 26.81
C ALA A 298 2.04 -9.33 28.16
N PRO A 299 3.03 -9.25 29.07
CA PRO A 299 2.90 -8.53 30.34
C PRO A 299 3.02 -7.01 30.14
N LEU A 300 2.64 -6.23 31.17
CA LEU A 300 2.80 -4.76 31.14
C LEU A 300 4.24 -4.33 30.85
N GLN A 301 5.20 -5.11 31.34
CA GLN A 301 6.62 -4.91 31.18
C GLN A 301 7.04 -4.82 29.69
N ASN A 302 6.42 -5.59 28.80
CA ASN A 302 6.68 -5.53 27.35
C ASN A 302 6.48 -4.12 26.81
N TYR A 303 5.31 -3.54 27.08
CA TYR A 303 4.92 -2.23 26.58
C TYR A 303 5.79 -1.10 27.14
N LEU A 304 6.22 -1.19 28.40
CA LEU A 304 7.16 -0.23 28.99
C LEU A 304 8.53 -0.29 28.29
N SER A 305 8.96 -1.48 27.92
CA SER A 305 10.23 -1.71 27.21
C SER A 305 10.17 -1.24 25.77
N TRP A 306 9.08 -1.52 25.03
CA TRP A 306 8.84 -0.97 23.70
C TRP A 306 8.78 0.56 23.71
N PHE A 307 8.14 1.17 24.71
CA PHE A 307 8.14 2.61 24.91
C PHE A 307 9.56 3.15 25.09
N ALA A 308 10.30 2.59 26.06
CA ALA A 308 11.64 3.04 26.42
C ALA A 308 12.61 2.90 25.24
N MET A 309 12.58 1.75 24.57
CA MET A 309 13.45 1.47 23.43
C MET A 309 13.10 2.33 22.20
N GLY A 310 11.81 2.48 21.89
CA GLY A 310 11.36 3.37 20.82
C GLY A 310 11.74 4.84 21.07
N ALA A 311 11.60 5.32 22.30
CA ALA A 311 12.05 6.65 22.70
C ALA A 311 13.59 6.78 22.64
N PHE A 312 14.33 5.76 23.09
CA PHE A 312 15.79 5.79 23.08
C PHE A 312 16.36 5.81 21.66
N LEU A 313 15.86 4.97 20.76
CA LEU A 313 16.23 5.01 19.34
C LEU A 313 15.89 6.36 18.69
N SER A 314 14.71 6.91 19.00
CA SER A 314 14.30 8.24 18.54
C SER A 314 15.25 9.34 19.03
N TRP A 315 15.71 9.25 20.28
CA TRP A 315 16.75 10.13 20.83
C TRP A 315 18.07 9.97 20.06
N ILE A 316 18.52 8.74 19.78
CA ILE A 316 19.72 8.50 18.96
C ILE A 316 19.57 9.16 17.58
N TYR A 317 18.45 8.92 16.88
CA TYR A 317 18.19 9.50 15.56
C TYR A 317 18.23 11.02 15.58
N ARG A 318 17.63 11.64 16.61
CA ARG A 318 17.62 13.10 16.78
C ARG A 318 19.03 13.67 16.94
N ASN A 319 19.93 12.97 17.63
CA ASN A 319 21.30 13.43 17.87
C ASN A 319 22.23 13.15 16.67
N LEU A 320 22.07 12.02 16.00
CA LEU A 320 22.89 11.65 14.83
C LEU A 320 22.49 12.39 13.55
N ALA A 321 21.22 12.77 13.45
CA ALA A 321 20.61 13.31 12.25
C ALA A 321 19.54 14.38 12.57
N PRO A 322 19.94 15.50 13.21
CA PRO A 322 19.01 16.57 13.57
C PRO A 322 18.37 17.25 12.35
N GLU A 323 18.95 17.09 11.15
CA GLU A 323 18.44 17.68 9.91
C GLU A 323 17.25 16.89 9.30
N LEU A 324 16.88 15.74 9.87
CA LEU A 324 15.77 14.95 9.35
C LEU A 324 14.46 15.76 9.44
N PRO A 325 13.75 15.93 8.30
CA PRO A 325 12.56 16.75 8.29
C PRO A 325 11.45 16.10 9.11
N HIS A 326 10.87 16.89 9.99
CA HIS A 326 9.70 16.55 10.77
C HIS A 326 8.47 16.55 9.86
N GLU A 327 7.55 15.59 10.05
CA GLU A 327 6.33 15.43 9.22
C GLU A 327 6.60 15.33 7.72
N SER A 328 7.25 14.25 7.31
CA SER A 328 7.59 13.99 5.91
C SER A 328 6.74 12.89 5.28
N GLY A 329 6.97 12.65 3.99
CA GLY A 329 6.37 11.52 3.26
C GLY A 329 6.60 10.16 3.91
N LEU A 330 7.71 9.93 4.65
CA LEU A 330 7.97 8.65 5.32
C LEU A 330 6.96 8.35 6.45
N ALA A 331 6.33 9.38 7.05
CA ALA A 331 5.27 9.17 8.04
C ALA A 331 4.08 8.37 7.49
N TRP A 332 3.93 8.29 6.15
CA TRP A 332 2.96 7.40 5.52
C TRP A 332 3.24 5.92 5.76
N ALA A 333 4.49 5.49 6.00
CA ALA A 333 4.76 4.10 6.37
C ALA A 333 4.00 3.70 7.65
N TYR A 334 4.09 4.54 8.68
CA TYR A 334 3.35 4.32 9.92
C TYR A 334 1.83 4.46 9.72
N ARG A 335 1.36 5.45 8.95
CA ARG A 335 -0.08 5.62 8.68
C ARG A 335 -0.68 4.44 7.91
N LEU A 336 0.03 3.94 6.90
CA LEU A 336 -0.39 2.75 6.16
C LEU A 336 -0.42 1.54 7.09
N GLU A 337 0.58 1.36 7.94
CA GLU A 337 0.55 0.31 8.97
C GLU A 337 -0.68 0.43 9.88
N GLY A 338 -0.95 1.64 10.38
CA GLY A 338 -2.11 1.93 11.22
C GLY A 338 -3.46 1.73 10.54
N LEU A 339 -3.53 1.66 9.22
CA LEU A 339 -4.74 1.30 8.47
C LEU A 339 -4.82 -0.20 8.20
N PHE A 340 -3.70 -0.83 7.82
CA PHE A 340 -3.68 -2.22 7.37
C PHE A 340 -3.58 -3.24 8.51
N LEU A 341 -2.81 -2.97 9.56
CA LEU A 341 -2.64 -3.89 10.68
C LEU A 341 -3.96 -4.15 11.43
N PRO A 342 -4.74 -3.12 11.81
CA PRO A 342 -6.08 -3.33 12.39
C PRO A 342 -7.03 -4.09 11.47
N MET A 343 -7.00 -3.80 10.17
CA MET A 343 -7.80 -4.53 9.19
C MET A 343 -7.39 -6.00 9.13
N GLY A 344 -6.09 -6.29 9.12
CA GLY A 344 -5.55 -7.66 9.18
C GLY A 344 -6.02 -8.39 10.44
N LEU A 345 -5.89 -7.76 11.61
CA LEU A 345 -6.39 -8.31 12.87
C LEU A 345 -7.89 -8.66 12.80
N ALA A 346 -8.71 -7.78 12.23
CA ALA A 346 -10.14 -8.04 12.05
C ALA A 346 -10.40 -9.23 11.13
N LEU A 347 -9.64 -9.35 10.03
CA LEU A 347 -9.74 -10.49 9.09
C LEU A 347 -9.35 -11.82 9.74
N PHE A 348 -8.42 -11.81 10.69
CA PHE A 348 -8.08 -12.99 11.51
C PHE A 348 -9.04 -13.22 12.70
N GLY A 349 -10.14 -12.45 12.80
CA GLY A 349 -11.13 -12.60 13.86
C GLY A 349 -10.74 -11.98 15.20
N LEU A 350 -9.62 -11.26 15.27
CA LEU A 350 -9.10 -10.60 16.48
C LEU A 350 -9.71 -9.21 16.65
N TRP A 351 -11.04 -9.14 16.70
CA TRP A 351 -11.80 -7.87 16.73
C TRP A 351 -11.43 -6.92 17.88
N PRO A 352 -11.24 -7.37 19.13
CA PRO A 352 -10.80 -6.47 20.21
C PRO A 352 -9.44 -5.85 19.93
N ALA A 353 -8.49 -6.66 19.41
CA ALA A 353 -7.17 -6.17 19.02
C ALA A 353 -7.24 -5.19 17.85
N ALA A 354 -8.04 -5.50 16.84
CA ALA A 354 -8.27 -4.61 15.70
C ALA A 354 -8.78 -3.24 16.17
N LEU A 355 -9.75 -3.20 17.07
CA LEU A 355 -10.30 -1.95 17.59
C LEU A 355 -9.26 -1.17 18.40
N VAL A 356 -8.60 -1.82 19.37
CA VAL A 356 -7.63 -1.15 20.27
C VAL A 356 -6.41 -0.67 19.49
N CYS A 357 -5.80 -1.52 18.66
CA CYS A 357 -4.69 -1.16 17.78
C CYS A 357 -5.10 -0.05 16.80
N GLY A 358 -6.28 -0.16 16.20
CA GLY A 358 -6.80 0.82 15.26
C GLY A 358 -6.98 2.19 15.89
N VAL A 359 -7.63 2.26 17.05
CA VAL A 359 -7.79 3.52 17.80
C VAL A 359 -6.45 4.08 18.24
N ALA A 360 -5.58 3.26 18.86
CA ALA A 360 -4.29 3.71 19.39
C ALA A 360 -3.38 4.26 18.28
N MET A 361 -3.18 3.52 17.19
CA MET A 361 -2.32 3.95 16.09
C MET A 361 -2.89 5.17 15.37
N ASN A 362 -4.19 5.19 15.04
CA ASN A 362 -4.78 6.27 14.26
C ASN A 362 -4.99 7.56 15.06
N ALA A 363 -5.32 7.48 16.35
CA ALA A 363 -5.42 8.67 17.21
C ALA A 363 -4.10 9.46 17.23
N LEU A 364 -2.97 8.74 17.23
CA LEU A 364 -1.64 9.34 17.19
C LEU A 364 -1.20 9.73 15.77
N ALA A 365 -1.46 8.89 14.76
CA ALA A 365 -0.95 9.07 13.40
C ALA A 365 -1.61 10.21 12.61
N TRP A 366 -2.83 10.59 12.99
CA TRP A 366 -3.58 11.68 12.37
C TRP A 366 -3.64 12.93 13.25
N ARG A 367 -2.97 12.91 14.42
CA ARG A 367 -2.86 14.08 15.30
C ARG A 367 -2.15 15.21 14.55
N GLY A 368 -2.85 16.33 14.32
CA GLY A 368 -2.27 17.50 13.66
C GLY A 368 -2.48 17.58 12.14
N VAL A 369 -3.07 16.57 11.50
CA VAL A 369 -3.56 16.70 10.12
C VAL A 369 -4.77 17.63 10.13
N ARG A 370 -4.52 18.94 10.03
CA ARG A 370 -5.59 19.92 9.73
C ARG A 370 -6.27 19.45 8.45
N ARG A 371 -7.61 19.54 8.39
CA ARG A 371 -8.40 19.21 7.18
C ARG A 371 -7.71 19.83 5.97
N ALA A 372 -6.92 19.02 5.26
CA ALA A 372 -6.41 19.43 3.97
C ALA A 372 -7.68 19.64 3.15
N THR A 373 -7.88 20.88 2.71
CA THR A 373 -8.93 21.24 1.78
C THR A 373 -8.58 20.57 0.45
N TRP A 374 -8.79 19.26 0.36
CA TRP A 374 -8.63 18.45 -0.85
C TRP A 374 -9.53 18.96 -1.98
N PHE A 375 -10.57 19.72 -1.61
CA PHE A 375 -11.40 20.50 -2.50
C PHE A 375 -10.97 21.97 -2.45
N SER A 376 -9.84 22.29 -3.11
CA SER A 376 -9.69 23.64 -3.64
C SER A 376 -10.89 23.90 -4.54
N ARG A 377 -11.68 24.91 -4.17
CA ARG A 377 -12.84 25.39 -4.92
C ARG A 377 -12.43 26.22 -6.14
N ASP A 378 -11.14 26.49 -6.33
CA ASP A 378 -10.68 27.44 -7.33
C ASP A 378 -9.93 26.74 -8.47
N GLY A 379 -10.64 26.64 -9.58
CA GLY A 379 -10.10 26.29 -10.89
C GLY A 379 -9.48 27.48 -11.61
N ARG A 380 -8.60 28.25 -10.96
CA ARG A 380 -7.82 29.29 -11.66
C ARG A 380 -6.37 29.35 -11.17
N GLU A 381 -5.50 29.15 -12.17
CA GLU A 381 -4.17 29.72 -12.36
C GLU A 381 -3.17 29.68 -11.20
N VAL A 382 -2.15 28.83 -11.38
CA VAL A 382 -0.78 29.25 -11.08
C VAL A 382 0.06 28.97 -12.32
N VAL A 383 0.48 30.05 -12.98
CA VAL A 383 1.57 30.13 -13.95
C VAL A 383 2.46 31.31 -13.48
N PRO A 384 3.77 31.28 -13.70
CA PRO A 384 4.74 30.18 -13.64
C PRO A 384 5.39 30.05 -12.25
#